data_AF-A0A316MD60-F1
#
_entry.id   AF-A0A316MD60-F1
#
_cell.length_a   1.000
_cell.length_b   1.000
_cell.length_c   1.000
_cell.angle_alpha   90.00
_cell.angle_beta   90.00
_cell.angle_gamma   90.00
#
_symmetry.space_group_name_H-M   'P 1'
#
loop_
_entity.id
_entity.type
_entity.pdbx_description
1 polymer ?
#
loop_
_entity_poly.entity_id
_entity_poly.type
_entity_poly.pdbx_seq_one_letter_code
_entity_poly.pdbx_strand_id
1 'polypeptide(L)'
;MDWRELMKQKWILTGAAFSLAAVLSGCSNIPVLNQLQNSQAQTQTDSMGETKEQTVPAQTTPTQTDAPVIENSTGEIDEARAKEIALAHAGVPETEADITKLKLDYEDGRQVYEIEWYANGAKYDYEIEVATGEVIKSGYEAKNSPDTGSGVTTDEETAKQTALARVSGATEKDIYEWKLDYDDNRPEYEGKIIYGDMEYEFTIDANTGEILEWDMDSVYD
;
A
#
# COMPACT_ATOMS: atom_id res chain seq x y z
N MET A 1 -28.95 -7.52 12.06
CA MET A 1 -28.57 -6.18 12.55
C MET A 1 -28.47 -5.27 11.33
N ASP A 2 -28.92 -4.03 11.44
CA ASP A 2 -28.85 -3.03 10.35
C ASP A 2 -27.46 -2.38 10.39
N TRP A 3 -26.68 -2.58 9.34
CA TRP A 3 -25.26 -2.20 9.25
C TRP A 3 -25.04 -0.69 9.13
N ARG A 4 -26.11 0.07 8.83
CA ARG A 4 -26.10 1.54 8.71
C ARG A 4 -25.72 2.29 10.00
N GLU A 5 -25.73 1.61 11.15
CA GLU A 5 -25.39 2.20 12.45
C GLU A 5 -24.01 1.78 12.99
N LEU A 6 -23.34 0.80 12.37
CA LEU A 6 -22.00 0.36 12.82
C LEU A 6 -20.85 1.13 12.16
N MET A 7 -21.09 1.76 11.01
CA MET A 7 -20.12 2.67 10.34
C MET A 7 -20.00 4.06 11.01
N LYS A 8 -20.66 4.30 12.16
CA LYS A 8 -20.66 5.60 12.86
C LYS A 8 -19.73 5.66 14.09
N GLN A 9 -18.94 4.63 14.35
CA GLN A 9 -17.87 4.66 15.37
C GLN A 9 -16.63 4.03 14.74
N LYS A 10 -15.45 4.62 14.62
CA LYS A 10 -14.80 5.84 15.10
C LYS A 10 -14.28 6.56 13.82
N TRP A 11 -14.02 7.87 13.72
CA TRP A 11 -12.93 8.64 14.32
C TRP A 11 -13.44 10.03 14.73
N ILE A 12 -13.61 10.27 16.03
CA ILE A 12 -13.75 11.65 16.53
C ILE A 12 -12.34 12.17 16.77
N LEU A 13 -11.81 12.97 15.84
CA LEU A 13 -10.69 13.87 16.15
C LEU A 13 -11.18 15.31 16.07
N THR A 14 -11.36 15.88 17.25
CA THR A 14 -11.62 17.30 17.48
C THR A 14 -10.36 18.10 17.08
N GLY A 15 -10.30 18.55 15.84
CA GLY A 15 -9.23 19.42 15.34
C GLY A 15 -9.59 20.90 15.48
N ALA A 16 -8.97 21.58 16.42
CA ALA A 16 -9.09 23.03 16.63
C ALA A 16 -8.54 23.82 15.42
N ALA A 17 -9.28 24.85 15.01
CA ALA A 17 -8.89 25.77 13.96
C ALA A 17 -7.59 26.52 14.32
N PHE A 18 -6.58 26.40 13.47
CA PHE A 18 -5.47 27.35 13.42
C PHE A 18 -5.25 27.80 11.97
N SER A 19 -5.64 29.04 11.70
CA SER A 19 -5.36 29.71 10.44
C SER A 19 -3.89 30.10 10.36
N LEU A 20 -3.20 29.71 9.30
CA LEU A 20 -2.09 30.49 8.78
C LEU A 20 -1.97 30.36 7.27
N ALA A 21 -1.96 31.51 6.60
CA ALA A 21 -1.80 31.67 5.17
C ALA A 21 -0.32 31.69 4.77
N ALA A 22 0.03 31.08 3.63
CA ALA A 22 1.10 31.57 2.76
C ALA A 22 0.98 30.95 1.35
N VAL A 23 1.35 31.78 0.38
CA VAL A 23 1.20 31.65 -1.08
C VAL A 23 2.54 31.19 -1.68
N LEU A 24 2.54 30.49 -2.83
CA LEU A 24 3.35 30.81 -4.05
C LEU A 24 3.49 29.59 -5.01
N SER A 25 2.95 29.80 -6.23
CA SER A 25 3.57 29.56 -7.55
C SER A 25 4.32 28.25 -7.88
N GLY A 26 3.74 27.46 -8.81
CA GLY A 26 4.28 27.44 -10.19
C GLY A 26 4.87 26.12 -10.75
N CYS A 27 4.18 25.61 -11.78
CA CYS A 27 4.68 25.04 -13.06
C CYS A 27 5.22 23.59 -13.15
N SER A 28 4.31 22.72 -13.65
CA SER A 28 4.42 21.78 -14.78
C SER A 28 5.78 21.25 -15.28
N ASN A 29 5.94 19.92 -15.36
CA ASN A 29 5.93 19.15 -16.64
C ASN A 29 6.29 17.66 -16.45
N ILE A 30 5.48 16.79 -17.09
CA ILE A 30 5.69 15.35 -17.36
C ILE A 30 6.18 15.19 -18.82
N PRO A 31 7.10 14.25 -19.11
CA PRO A 31 6.82 13.16 -20.07
C PRO A 31 7.42 11.80 -19.58
N VAL A 32 6.67 10.70 -19.48
CA VAL A 32 6.24 9.72 -20.52
C VAL A 32 7.39 8.93 -21.19
N LEU A 33 7.40 7.62 -20.87
CA LEU A 33 7.60 6.42 -21.73
C LEU A 33 8.96 6.17 -22.41
N ASN A 34 9.60 5.01 -22.17
CA ASN A 34 9.66 3.88 -23.13
C ASN A 34 10.53 2.68 -22.64
N GLN A 35 9.87 1.53 -22.46
CA GLN A 35 10.15 0.19 -23.02
C GLN A 35 11.35 -0.66 -22.56
N LEU A 36 10.94 -1.85 -22.10
CA LEU A 36 11.55 -3.17 -22.15
C LEU A 36 12.67 -3.38 -23.20
N GLN A 37 13.71 -4.09 -22.77
CA GLN A 37 14.23 -5.20 -23.57
C GLN A 37 14.85 -6.33 -22.74
N ASN A 38 14.11 -7.44 -22.77
CA ASN A 38 14.48 -8.83 -22.55
C ASN A 38 15.87 -9.19 -23.12
N SER A 39 16.67 -9.99 -22.39
CA SER A 39 17.67 -10.87 -23.00
C SER A 39 18.08 -12.03 -22.11
N GLN A 40 18.25 -13.16 -22.77
CA GLN A 40 18.21 -14.52 -22.26
C GLN A 40 19.56 -15.01 -21.72
N ALA A 41 19.45 -16.04 -20.89
CA ALA A 41 20.51 -16.85 -20.33
C ALA A 41 21.50 -17.43 -21.36
N GLN A 42 22.76 -17.60 -20.93
CA GLN A 42 23.60 -18.69 -21.39
C GLN A 42 24.37 -19.30 -20.20
N THR A 43 24.16 -20.60 -20.02
CA THR A 43 24.92 -21.51 -19.19
C THR A 43 26.17 -21.96 -19.93
N GLN A 44 27.32 -21.96 -19.24
CA GLN A 44 28.46 -22.80 -19.60
C GLN A 44 29.05 -23.43 -18.35
N THR A 45 29.16 -24.75 -18.43
CA THR A 45 29.88 -25.65 -17.52
C THR A 45 31.35 -25.72 -17.94
N ASP A 46 32.28 -25.70 -16.99
CA ASP A 46 33.47 -26.55 -17.07
C ASP A 46 34.14 -26.74 -15.71
N SER A 47 34.84 -27.88 -15.60
CA SER A 47 35.23 -28.57 -14.38
C SER A 47 36.71 -28.39 -14.01
N MET A 48 36.94 -28.36 -12.69
CA MET A 48 38.11 -28.79 -11.88
C MET A 48 39.53 -28.19 -12.09
N GLY A 49 40.09 -27.68 -10.98
CA GLY A 49 41.53 -27.45 -10.76
C GLY A 49 41.82 -26.85 -9.37
N GLU A 50 42.66 -27.54 -8.59
CA GLU A 50 43.00 -27.33 -7.16
C GLU A 50 43.79 -26.06 -6.76
N THR A 51 43.49 -25.59 -5.55
CA THR A 51 44.34 -25.14 -4.41
C THR A 51 45.48 -24.13 -4.60
N LYS A 52 45.32 -22.93 -4.00
CA LYS A 52 46.23 -22.38 -2.96
C LYS A 52 45.71 -21.11 -2.29
N GLU A 53 45.88 -21.08 -0.98
CA GLU A 53 45.59 -20.01 -0.01
C GLU A 53 46.65 -18.89 -0.10
N GLN A 54 46.22 -17.62 -0.22
CA GLN A 54 47.01 -16.46 0.20
C GLN A 54 46.14 -15.21 0.45
N THR A 55 46.52 -14.49 1.50
CA THR A 55 45.89 -13.39 2.24
C THR A 55 45.95 -11.99 1.58
N VAL A 56 44.81 -11.24 1.64
CA VAL A 56 44.56 -9.80 2.03
C VAL A 56 45.46 -8.69 1.40
N PRO A 57 44.96 -7.54 0.84
CA PRO A 57 44.09 -6.59 1.54
C PRO A 57 43.00 -5.83 0.77
N ALA A 58 42.11 -5.24 1.57
CA ALA A 58 41.02 -4.33 1.23
C ALA A 58 41.47 -3.11 0.42
N GLN A 59 40.65 -2.75 -0.58
CA GLN A 59 40.60 -1.43 -1.18
C GLN A 59 39.15 -1.04 -1.48
N THR A 60 38.93 0.27 -1.33
CA THR A 60 37.70 1.00 -1.07
C THR A 60 37.15 1.69 -2.32
N THR A 61 35.80 1.71 -2.43
CA THR A 61 34.93 2.76 -3.06
C THR A 61 34.86 2.73 -4.62
N PRO A 62 33.68 2.92 -5.30
CA PRO A 62 32.58 3.82 -4.93
C PRO A 62 31.15 3.30 -4.95
N THR A 63 30.34 3.95 -4.10
CA THR A 63 28.88 4.02 -4.08
C THR A 63 28.29 4.28 -5.46
N GLN A 64 27.50 3.34 -5.96
CA GLN A 64 26.47 3.61 -6.96
C GLN A 64 25.11 3.54 -6.28
N THR A 65 24.36 4.62 -6.45
CA THR A 65 22.95 4.78 -6.11
C THR A 65 22.13 3.81 -6.94
N ASP A 66 21.65 2.74 -6.31
CA ASP A 66 20.63 1.86 -6.85
C ASP A 66 19.27 2.19 -6.22
N ALA A 67 18.24 2.15 -7.07
CA ALA A 67 16.83 2.17 -6.69
C ALA A 67 16.53 1.07 -5.65
N PRO A 68 15.51 1.23 -4.78
CA PRO A 68 15.26 0.28 -3.71
C PRO A 68 14.92 -1.09 -4.29
N VAL A 69 15.86 -2.02 -4.14
CA VAL A 69 15.60 -3.45 -4.28
C VAL A 69 14.77 -3.83 -3.05
N ILE A 70 13.52 -4.21 -3.27
CA ILE A 70 12.71 -4.87 -2.24
C ILE A 70 13.32 -6.26 -2.04
N GLU A 71 14.33 -6.34 -1.17
CA GLU A 71 14.77 -7.60 -0.59
C GLU A 71 13.56 -8.15 0.18
N ASN A 72 13.01 -9.28 -0.28
CA ASN A 72 12.16 -10.13 0.54
C ASN A 72 13.04 -10.77 1.61
N SER A 73 13.39 -9.99 2.63
CA SER A 73 14.04 -10.50 3.83
C SER A 73 13.01 -11.36 4.56
N THR A 74 13.14 -12.68 4.44
CA THR A 74 12.37 -13.64 5.23
C THR A 74 12.84 -13.53 6.69
N GLY A 75 12.20 -12.66 7.46
CA GLY A 75 12.48 -12.38 8.86
C GLY A 75 11.64 -11.19 9.34
N GLU A 76 11.48 -11.08 10.66
CA GLU A 76 10.77 -9.94 11.27
C GLU A 76 11.32 -8.62 10.73
N ILE A 77 10.43 -7.73 10.29
CA ILE A 77 10.80 -6.39 9.86
C ILE A 77 10.93 -5.46 11.06
N ASP A 78 11.69 -4.39 10.92
CA ASP A 78 11.76 -3.32 11.92
C ASP A 78 10.91 -2.10 11.48
N GLU A 79 10.82 -1.08 12.35
CA GLU A 79 10.07 0.15 12.09
C GLU A 79 10.53 0.88 10.82
N ALA A 80 11.83 0.87 10.54
CA ALA A 80 12.39 1.54 9.37
C ALA A 80 11.91 0.84 8.10
N ARG A 81 11.97 -0.50 8.08
CA ARG A 81 11.49 -1.30 6.97
C ARG A 81 9.98 -1.23 6.80
N ALA A 82 9.21 -1.21 7.89
CA ALA A 82 7.76 -1.04 7.85
C ALA A 82 7.36 0.29 7.19
N LYS A 83 8.02 1.37 7.59
CA LYS A 83 7.80 2.69 6.99
C LYS A 83 8.15 2.71 5.50
N GLU A 84 9.27 2.10 5.09
CA GLU A 84 9.63 1.99 3.67
C GLU A 84 8.56 1.23 2.86
N ILE A 85 8.05 0.11 3.40
CA ILE A 85 7.00 -0.68 2.77
C ILE A 85 5.72 0.15 2.61
N ALA A 86 5.26 0.81 3.68
CA ALA A 86 4.03 1.61 3.65
C ALA A 86 4.12 2.78 2.65
N LEU A 87 5.23 3.52 2.64
CA LEU A 87 5.47 4.63 1.71
C LEU A 87 5.58 4.15 0.26
N ALA A 88 6.30 3.06 0.01
CA ALA A 88 6.42 2.48 -1.31
C ALA A 88 5.08 1.95 -1.83
N HIS A 89 4.29 1.31 -0.96
CA HIS A 89 2.96 0.81 -1.28
C HIS A 89 2.00 1.95 -1.63
N ALA A 90 2.04 3.05 -0.89
CA ALA A 90 1.25 4.25 -1.17
C ALA A 90 1.78 5.07 -2.37
N GLY A 91 2.96 4.76 -2.89
CA GLY A 91 3.62 5.57 -3.93
C GLY A 91 4.03 6.98 -3.45
N VAL A 92 4.17 7.17 -2.14
CA VAL A 92 4.51 8.47 -1.52
C VAL A 92 6.01 8.51 -1.23
N PRO A 93 6.77 9.48 -1.76
CA PRO A 93 8.18 9.62 -1.39
C PRO A 93 8.29 10.10 0.06
N GLU A 94 9.29 9.60 0.79
CA GLU A 94 9.50 9.95 2.22
C GLU A 94 9.61 11.47 2.45
N THR A 95 10.15 12.21 1.48
CA THR A 95 10.27 13.67 1.55
C THR A 95 8.93 14.43 1.53
N GLU A 96 7.84 13.77 1.15
CA GLU A 96 6.48 14.33 1.09
C GLU A 96 5.59 13.82 2.23
N ALA A 97 6.08 12.88 3.04
CA ALA A 97 5.32 12.27 4.12
C ALA A 97 5.60 12.95 5.47
N ASP A 98 4.56 13.51 6.08
CA ASP A 98 4.58 13.98 7.46
C ASP A 98 4.11 12.85 8.39
N ILE A 99 5.06 12.02 8.85
CA ILE A 99 4.77 10.86 9.72
C ILE A 99 4.27 11.35 11.09
N THR A 100 3.01 11.05 11.39
CA THR A 100 2.35 11.42 12.64
C THR A 100 2.31 10.29 13.66
N LYS A 101 2.42 9.03 13.20
CA LYS A 101 2.49 7.84 14.05
C LYS A 101 3.37 6.78 13.40
N LEU A 102 4.18 6.11 14.22
CA LEU A 102 4.93 4.90 13.89
C LEU A 102 5.14 4.16 15.21
N LYS A 103 4.45 3.04 15.41
CA LYS A 103 4.60 2.22 16.63
C LYS A 103 4.33 0.74 16.37
N LEU A 104 4.98 -0.11 17.17
CA LEU A 104 4.61 -1.52 17.29
C LEU A 104 3.29 -1.66 18.04
N ASP A 105 2.39 -2.47 17.51
CA ASP A 105 1.11 -2.85 18.11
C ASP A 105 0.84 -4.36 17.98
N TYR A 106 -0.36 -4.78 18.38
CA TYR A 106 -0.78 -6.17 18.35
C TYR A 106 -2.25 -6.32 17.99
N GLU A 107 -2.53 -6.91 16.83
CA GLU A 107 -3.87 -7.11 16.27
C GLU A 107 -4.09 -8.61 16.01
N ASP A 108 -5.22 -9.16 16.45
CA ASP A 108 -5.64 -10.55 16.24
C ASP A 108 -4.56 -11.63 16.46
N GLY A 109 -3.75 -11.48 17.51
CA GLY A 109 -2.71 -12.47 17.80
C GLY A 109 -1.40 -12.26 17.02
N ARG A 110 -1.25 -11.15 16.29
CA ARG A 110 -0.11 -10.86 15.42
C ARG A 110 0.53 -9.51 15.81
N GLN A 111 1.85 -9.41 15.70
CA GLN A 111 2.55 -8.13 15.85
C GLN A 111 2.45 -7.34 14.55
N VAL A 112 2.12 -6.06 14.67
CA VAL A 112 1.97 -5.15 13.53
C VAL A 112 2.69 -3.84 13.80
N TYR A 113 3.13 -3.14 12.77
CA TYR A 113 3.50 -1.74 12.86
C TYR A 113 2.34 -0.88 12.36
N GLU A 114 1.83 0.00 13.23
CA GLU A 114 0.86 1.03 12.86
C GLU A 114 1.61 2.30 12.42
N ILE A 115 1.37 2.73 11.18
CA ILE A 115 1.99 3.93 10.59
C ILE A 115 0.89 4.87 10.09
N GLU A 116 0.90 6.11 10.58
CA GLU A 116 0.03 7.17 10.06
C GLU A 116 0.87 8.36 9.57
N TRP A 117 0.45 8.93 8.45
CA TRP A 117 1.05 10.16 7.94
C TRP A 117 0.08 11.01 7.13
N TYR A 118 0.50 12.25 6.87
CA TYR A 118 -0.15 13.11 5.89
C TYR A 118 0.76 13.36 4.70
N ALA A 119 0.21 13.30 3.49
CA ALA A 119 0.86 13.71 2.26
C ALA A 119 -0.18 14.24 1.27
N ASN A 120 0.14 15.29 0.52
CA ASN A 120 -0.71 15.83 -0.55
C ASN A 120 -2.16 16.16 -0.11
N GLY A 121 -2.36 16.54 1.15
CA GLY A 121 -3.68 16.87 1.70
C GLY A 121 -4.54 15.66 2.06
N ALA A 122 -4.00 14.43 2.02
CA ALA A 122 -4.66 13.22 2.46
C ALA A 122 -3.99 12.64 3.71
N LYS A 123 -4.77 11.90 4.51
CA LYS A 123 -4.28 11.02 5.57
C LYS A 123 -4.05 9.64 4.97
N TYR A 124 -2.99 8.99 5.40
CA TYR A 124 -2.71 7.59 5.15
C TYR A 124 -2.59 6.87 6.49
N ASP A 125 -3.14 5.67 6.54
CA ASP A 125 -3.17 4.81 7.73
C ASP A 125 -2.85 3.38 7.33
N TYR A 126 -1.85 2.77 7.97
CA TYR A 126 -1.30 1.49 7.56
C TYR A 126 -1.01 0.61 8.75
N GLU A 127 -1.29 -0.68 8.59
CA GLU A 127 -0.80 -1.74 9.47
C GLU A 127 -0.01 -2.76 8.65
N ILE A 128 1.23 -3.00 9.07
CA ILE A 128 2.16 -3.92 8.40
C ILE A 128 2.50 -5.06 9.36
N GLU A 129 2.28 -6.30 8.95
CA GLU A 129 2.63 -7.47 9.76
C GLU A 129 4.16 -7.54 9.95
N VAL A 130 4.59 -7.65 11.21
CA VAL A 130 6.02 -7.68 11.56
C VAL A 130 6.71 -8.92 10.97
N ALA A 131 6.05 -10.07 11.00
CA ALA A 131 6.68 -11.34 10.61
C ALA A 131 7.02 -11.43 9.11
N THR A 132 6.27 -10.73 8.26
CA THR A 132 6.29 -10.91 6.80
C THR A 132 6.50 -9.61 6.04
N GLY A 133 6.17 -8.47 6.63
CA GLY A 133 6.05 -7.20 5.93
C GLY A 133 4.80 -7.06 5.07
N GLU A 134 3.80 -7.93 5.23
CA GLU A 134 2.52 -7.83 4.52
C GLU A 134 1.73 -6.60 4.98
N VAL A 135 1.16 -5.86 4.02
CA VAL A 135 0.22 -4.78 4.30
C VAL A 135 -1.12 -5.41 4.61
N ILE A 136 -1.49 -5.46 5.89
CA ILE A 136 -2.76 -6.07 6.31
C ILE A 136 -3.89 -5.03 6.30
N LYS A 137 -3.56 -3.77 6.60
CA LYS A 137 -4.49 -2.63 6.53
C LYS A 137 -3.87 -1.49 5.75
N SER A 138 -4.65 -0.85 4.87
CA SER A 138 -4.28 0.43 4.26
C SER A 138 -5.52 1.30 4.07
N GLY A 139 -5.47 2.55 4.53
CA GLY A 139 -6.52 3.54 4.35
C GLY A 139 -5.99 4.83 3.75
N TYR A 140 -6.80 5.45 2.88
CA TYR A 140 -6.57 6.76 2.28
C TYR A 140 -7.79 7.65 2.50
N GLU A 141 -7.58 8.80 3.14
CA GLU A 141 -8.64 9.79 3.38
C GLU A 141 -8.21 11.18 2.92
N ALA A 142 -8.80 11.70 1.85
CA ALA A 142 -8.54 13.07 1.40
C ALA A 142 -9.23 14.10 2.30
N LYS A 143 -8.50 15.11 2.82
CA LYS A 143 -9.08 16.17 3.68
C LYS A 143 -10.12 17.05 2.97
N ASN A 144 -10.00 17.16 1.65
CA ASN A 144 -11.00 17.80 0.80
C ASN A 144 -11.07 16.96 -0.46
N SER A 145 -12.10 16.14 -0.62
CA SER A 145 -12.33 15.47 -1.90
C SER A 145 -12.76 16.56 -2.90
N PRO A 146 -11.94 16.90 -3.92
CA PRO A 146 -12.45 17.76 -4.99
C PRO A 146 -13.61 17.03 -5.64
N ASP A 147 -14.71 17.74 -5.92
CA ASP A 147 -15.85 17.25 -6.73
C ASP A 147 -15.32 16.84 -8.11
N THR A 148 -14.81 15.61 -8.15
CA THR A 148 -14.22 14.99 -9.32
C THR A 148 -15.41 14.31 -9.96
N GLY A 149 -15.91 14.93 -11.03
CA GLY A 149 -17.26 14.76 -11.56
C GLY A 149 -17.87 13.37 -11.40
N SER A 150 -19.17 13.35 -11.10
CA SER A 150 -19.98 12.23 -10.59
C SER A 150 -20.14 10.99 -11.51
N GLY A 151 -19.17 10.68 -12.36
CA GLY A 151 -19.25 9.60 -13.34
C GLY A 151 -18.24 8.50 -13.07
N VAL A 152 -18.73 7.28 -12.87
CA VAL A 152 -17.93 6.05 -12.85
C VAL A 152 -17.15 5.92 -14.16
N THR A 153 -15.82 5.86 -14.10
CA THR A 153 -14.94 5.60 -15.25
C THR A 153 -14.30 4.22 -15.21
N THR A 154 -14.06 3.67 -14.03
CA THR A 154 -13.61 2.28 -13.85
C THR A 154 -14.83 1.38 -13.87
N ASP A 155 -14.88 0.43 -14.79
CA ASP A 155 -15.97 -0.54 -14.81
C ASP A 155 -15.84 -1.59 -13.69
N GLU A 156 -16.96 -2.24 -13.38
CA GLU A 156 -17.05 -3.22 -12.30
C GLU A 156 -16.10 -4.41 -12.47
N GLU A 157 -15.90 -4.91 -13.70
CA GLU A 157 -15.01 -6.05 -13.96
C GLU A 157 -13.56 -5.68 -13.65
N THR A 158 -13.12 -4.51 -14.12
CA THR A 158 -11.80 -3.97 -13.81
C THR A 158 -11.60 -3.79 -12.30
N ALA A 159 -12.57 -3.21 -11.59
CA ALA A 159 -12.48 -3.02 -10.15
C ALA A 159 -12.42 -4.34 -9.37
N LYS A 160 -13.20 -5.35 -9.78
CA LYS A 160 -13.13 -6.71 -9.18
C LYS A 160 -11.75 -7.33 -9.37
N GLN A 161 -11.16 -7.19 -10.56
CA GLN A 161 -9.81 -7.69 -10.81
C GLN A 161 -8.75 -6.95 -9.98
N THR A 162 -8.92 -5.65 -9.74
CA THR A 162 -8.05 -4.89 -8.82
C THR A 162 -8.07 -5.50 -7.40
N ALA A 163 -9.24 -5.77 -6.84
CA ALA A 163 -9.34 -6.39 -5.51
C ALA A 163 -8.77 -7.82 -5.48
N LEU A 164 -9.13 -8.65 -6.48
CA LEU A 164 -8.67 -10.04 -6.57
C LEU A 164 -7.15 -10.17 -6.75
N ALA A 165 -6.50 -9.18 -7.38
CA ALA A 165 -5.05 -9.18 -7.53
C ALA A 165 -4.30 -9.14 -6.20
N ARG A 166 -4.91 -8.63 -5.12
CA ARG A 166 -4.33 -8.66 -3.75
C ARG A 166 -4.51 -10.01 -3.06
N VAL A 167 -5.49 -10.82 -3.44
CA VAL A 167 -5.79 -12.09 -2.76
C VAL A 167 -5.35 -13.26 -3.62
N SER A 168 -4.12 -13.72 -3.39
CA SER A 168 -3.53 -14.81 -4.19
C SER A 168 -4.38 -16.08 -4.14
N GLY A 169 -4.88 -16.50 -5.30
CA GLY A 169 -5.68 -17.72 -5.45
C GLY A 169 -7.20 -17.51 -5.35
N ALA A 170 -7.67 -16.34 -4.90
CA ALA A 170 -9.08 -16.01 -4.96
C ALA A 170 -9.56 -15.79 -6.40
N THR A 171 -10.85 -16.00 -6.60
CA THR A 171 -11.54 -15.79 -7.87
C THR A 171 -12.81 -14.97 -7.64
N GLU A 172 -13.49 -14.56 -8.71
CA GLU A 172 -14.77 -13.84 -8.58
C GLU A 172 -15.85 -14.56 -7.76
N LYS A 173 -15.76 -15.90 -7.61
CA LYS A 173 -16.71 -16.65 -6.75
C LYS A 173 -16.52 -16.38 -5.26
N ASP A 174 -15.34 -15.88 -4.89
CA ASP A 174 -14.94 -15.60 -3.53
C ASP A 174 -15.29 -14.16 -3.14
N ILE A 175 -15.75 -13.33 -4.09
CA ILE A 175 -16.35 -12.02 -3.81
C ILE A 175 -17.73 -12.25 -3.20
N TYR A 176 -17.83 -12.04 -1.90
CA TYR A 176 -19.04 -12.26 -1.10
C TYR A 176 -19.98 -11.05 -1.09
N GLU A 177 -19.42 -9.84 -1.02
CA GLU A 177 -20.19 -8.59 -1.15
C GLU A 177 -19.60 -7.69 -2.23
N TRP A 178 -20.48 -6.97 -2.91
CA TRP A 178 -20.13 -5.96 -3.90
C TRP A 178 -21.22 -4.90 -3.99
N LYS A 179 -20.85 -3.63 -3.84
CA LYS A 179 -21.76 -2.48 -3.94
C LYS A 179 -21.06 -1.32 -4.62
N LEU A 180 -21.79 -0.59 -5.45
CA LEU A 180 -21.42 0.74 -5.89
C LEU A 180 -22.14 1.73 -4.96
N ASP A 181 -21.39 2.48 -4.16
CA ASP A 181 -21.91 3.53 -3.28
C ASP A 181 -21.39 4.91 -3.72
N TYR A 182 -21.86 5.94 -3.05
CA TYR A 182 -21.49 7.34 -3.27
C TYR A 182 -21.19 8.00 -1.92
N ASP A 183 -19.91 8.12 -1.59
CA ASP A 183 -19.46 8.91 -0.45
C ASP A 183 -19.09 10.32 -0.93
N ASP A 184 -19.66 11.36 -0.31
CA ASP A 184 -19.41 12.77 -0.67
C ASP A 184 -19.43 13.06 -2.20
N ASN A 185 -20.37 12.45 -2.92
CA ASN A 185 -20.54 12.51 -4.38
C ASN A 185 -19.43 11.85 -5.23
N ARG A 186 -18.50 11.13 -4.61
CA ARG A 186 -17.49 10.28 -5.24
C ARG A 186 -18.02 8.85 -5.35
N PRO A 187 -18.14 8.27 -6.56
CA PRO A 187 -18.57 6.88 -6.69
C PRO A 187 -17.46 5.93 -6.23
N GLU A 188 -17.84 4.91 -5.47
CA GLU A 188 -16.90 3.94 -4.88
C GLU A 188 -17.45 2.52 -4.97
N TYR A 189 -16.57 1.57 -5.28
CA TYR A 189 -16.88 0.15 -5.15
C TYR A 189 -16.45 -0.33 -3.77
N GLU A 190 -17.43 -0.74 -2.96
CA GLU A 190 -17.20 -1.41 -1.69
C GLU A 190 -17.43 -2.92 -1.87
N GLY A 191 -16.56 -3.74 -1.30
CA GLY A 191 -16.71 -5.17 -1.40
C GLY A 191 -16.03 -5.96 -0.31
N LYS A 192 -16.32 -7.26 -0.33
CA LYS A 192 -15.78 -8.25 0.59
C LYS A 192 -15.37 -9.50 -0.16
N ILE A 193 -14.14 -9.95 0.02
CA ILE A 193 -13.68 -11.27 -0.42
C ILE A 193 -13.58 -12.17 0.81
N ILE A 194 -14.06 -13.40 0.69
CA ILE A 194 -13.84 -14.45 1.70
C ILE A 194 -13.04 -15.55 1.01
N TYR A 195 -11.79 -15.76 1.46
CA TYR A 195 -10.92 -16.78 0.86
C TYR A 195 -10.09 -17.49 1.92
N GLY A 196 -10.24 -18.82 1.98
CA GLY A 196 -9.69 -19.61 3.07
C GLY A 196 -10.34 -19.24 4.40
N ASP A 197 -9.51 -18.93 5.39
CA ASP A 197 -9.94 -18.51 6.73
C ASP A 197 -9.86 -16.98 6.92
N MET A 198 -9.73 -16.22 5.82
CA MET A 198 -9.55 -14.77 5.84
C MET A 198 -10.73 -14.04 5.18
N GLU A 199 -11.07 -12.90 5.76
CA GLU A 199 -11.98 -11.89 5.22
C GLU A 199 -11.15 -10.68 4.77
N TYR A 200 -11.48 -10.15 3.59
CA TYR A 200 -10.86 -8.95 3.04
C TYR A 200 -11.94 -7.94 2.73
N GLU A 201 -11.95 -6.81 3.43
CA GLU A 201 -12.82 -5.67 3.14
C GLU A 201 -12.05 -4.65 2.32
N PHE A 202 -12.70 -4.06 1.31
CA PHE A 202 -12.04 -3.07 0.47
C PHE A 202 -13.00 -2.02 -0.07
N THR A 203 -12.42 -0.86 -0.34
CA THR A 203 -13.06 0.27 -1.03
C THR A 203 -12.17 0.69 -2.19
N ILE A 204 -12.74 0.82 -3.39
CA ILE A 204 -12.05 1.23 -4.62
C ILE A 204 -12.71 2.50 -5.17
N ASP A 205 -11.91 3.50 -5.48
CA ASP A 205 -12.39 4.70 -6.19
C ASP A 205 -12.90 4.29 -7.57
N ALA A 206 -14.18 4.51 -7.86
CA ALA A 206 -14.79 4.07 -9.12
C ALA A 206 -14.41 4.97 -10.32
N ASN A 207 -13.66 6.05 -10.09
CA ASN A 207 -13.11 6.89 -11.16
C ASN A 207 -11.70 6.44 -11.56
N THR A 208 -10.83 6.16 -10.58
CA THR A 208 -9.41 5.83 -10.82
C THR A 208 -9.15 4.33 -10.82
N GLY A 209 -9.98 3.54 -10.14
CA GLY A 209 -9.75 2.13 -9.89
C GLY A 209 -8.69 1.85 -8.81
N GLU A 210 -8.28 2.86 -8.06
CA GLU A 210 -7.31 2.72 -6.96
C GLU A 210 -8.01 2.23 -5.69
N ILE A 211 -7.33 1.38 -4.92
CA ILE A 211 -7.82 0.91 -3.62
C ILE A 211 -7.63 2.04 -2.60
N LEU A 212 -8.73 2.53 -2.05
CA LEU A 212 -8.77 3.55 -0.99
C LEU A 212 -8.68 2.92 0.39
N GLU A 213 -9.32 1.77 0.57
CA GLU A 213 -9.34 1.04 1.83
C GLU A 213 -9.09 -0.45 1.58
N TRP A 214 -8.32 -1.05 2.46
CA TRP A 214 -8.04 -2.48 2.52
C TRP A 214 -7.94 -2.89 3.97
N ASP A 215 -8.64 -3.95 4.35
CA ASP A 215 -8.54 -4.56 5.67
C ASP A 215 -8.54 -6.09 5.53
N MET A 216 -7.71 -6.77 6.33
CA MET A 216 -7.49 -8.22 6.26
C MET A 216 -7.54 -8.85 7.66
N ASP A 217 -8.66 -9.51 7.92
CA ASP A 217 -8.96 -10.13 9.21
C ASP A 217 -9.20 -11.63 9.09
N SER A 218 -8.99 -12.34 10.19
CA SER A 218 -9.40 -13.74 10.30
C SER A 218 -10.92 -13.83 10.39
N VAL A 219 -11.53 -14.79 9.68
CA VAL A 219 -12.97 -15.08 9.82
C VAL A 219 -13.29 -15.69 11.19
N TYR A 220 -12.26 -16.19 11.88
CA TYR A 220 -12.37 -16.83 13.19
C TYR A 220 -11.63 -16.00 14.24
N ASP A 221 -12.39 -15.47 15.21
CA ASP A 221 -11.89 -14.83 16.42
C ASP A 221 -12.63 -15.39 17.65
#